data_AF-A0A4R9JQZ0-F1
#
_entry.id   AF-A0A4R9JQZ0-F1
#
_cell.length_a   1.000
_cell.length_b   1.000
_cell.length_c   1.000
_cell.angle_alpha   90.00
_cell.angle_beta   90.00
_cell.angle_gamma   90.00
#
_symmetry.space_group_name_H-M   'P 1'
#
loop_
_entity.id
_entity.type
_entity.pdbx_description
1 polymer ?
#
loop_
_entity_poly.entity_id
_entity_poly.type
_entity_poly.pdbx_seq_one_letter_code
_entity_poly.pdbx_strand_id
1 'polypeptide(L)'
;MKVKQYFIFFQILVTFFGCKGLPEYVFLPQSLKLDLTPFLFRNYSPAELATLSNADYNLNESGLISGTKLSRYLSNWNTNKPNYVFGNLIVFQIQTSGSSGRYVFFDGKQSFAYPVANLNDLLSETRDDGVLASDGIVGKGKKISDFFAIYGIDPAIDYVVFAGDTSNLANLTSATFAYYSLLYWGFPKERLAVLNGSIADLTSANTLFTTSSYNYANSNRAGTTKTLFRDHTSLHLTIGDLIHSLKNGNSSLEGVDPLPIEGFYLIDGRPSAAYLGTTNSTASGAKYSNCTTKTNSSFVSNTCVSTYEGRVKSASNLIPTDLYDGTSFQFRAFSQLTTLLNNTGYSDQKLIYLYGEEGIRTSIVWFVLHQILGKPTRFYEAGWKQFGALGLRSPTSGSSPSAITQPASYWRTDISQLADAITSNADANVPNYQLDLSRQFIKSSNKIREEDKSFLRGSSSGSGSGGGSGGLSGGGGNACGG
;
A
#
# COMPACT_ATOMS: atom_id res chain seq x y z
N MET A 1 5.94 33.19 -17.96
CA MET A 1 4.64 33.04 -17.25
C MET A 1 3.62 34.13 -17.59
N LYS A 2 3.98 35.42 -17.58
CA LYS A 2 2.99 36.52 -17.69
C LYS A 2 2.25 36.60 -19.04
N VAL A 3 2.89 36.30 -20.18
CA VAL A 3 2.26 36.41 -21.52
C VAL A 3 1.12 35.40 -21.75
N LYS A 4 1.25 34.16 -21.24
CA LYS A 4 0.18 33.15 -21.31
C LYS A 4 -1.03 33.52 -20.43
N GLN A 5 -0.79 34.18 -19.29
CA GLN A 5 -1.87 34.64 -18.41
C GLN A 5 -2.68 35.78 -19.05
N TYR A 6 -2.03 36.73 -19.73
CA TYR A 6 -2.73 37.79 -20.46
C TYR A 6 -3.51 37.27 -21.67
N PHE A 7 -3.00 36.24 -22.35
CA PHE A 7 -3.71 35.63 -23.48
C PHE A 7 -5.00 34.92 -23.02
N ILE A 8 -4.98 34.23 -21.88
CA ILE A 8 -6.17 33.60 -21.29
C ILE A 8 -7.17 34.66 -20.83
N PHE A 9 -6.71 35.72 -20.16
CA PHE A 9 -7.58 36.83 -19.74
C PHE A 9 -8.23 37.55 -20.94
N PHE A 10 -7.48 37.75 -22.02
CA PHE A 10 -7.98 38.36 -23.24
C PHE A 10 -9.06 37.49 -23.92
N GLN A 11 -8.88 36.17 -23.97
CA GLN A 11 -9.87 35.25 -24.55
C GLN A 11 -11.17 35.18 -23.71
N ILE A 12 -11.06 35.25 -22.38
CA ILE A 12 -12.21 35.34 -21.47
C ILE A 12 -12.94 36.69 -21.70
N LEU A 13 -12.20 37.79 -21.84
CA LEU A 13 -12.81 39.11 -22.05
C LEU A 13 -13.55 39.19 -23.39
N VAL A 14 -12.96 38.66 -24.47
CA VAL A 14 -13.57 38.67 -25.82
C VAL A 14 -14.86 37.83 -25.87
N THR A 15 -14.95 36.76 -25.09
CA THR A 15 -16.18 35.94 -25.00
C THR A 15 -17.29 36.60 -24.19
N PHE A 16 -16.96 37.41 -23.17
CA PHE A 16 -17.95 38.18 -22.41
C PHE A 16 -18.51 39.40 -23.18
N PHE A 17 -17.71 40.03 -24.05
CA PHE A 17 -18.17 41.20 -24.82
C PHE A 17 -18.91 40.85 -26.13
N GLY A 18 -18.86 39.59 -26.58
CA GLY A 18 -19.46 39.15 -27.84
C GLY A 18 -20.92 38.70 -27.78
N CYS A 19 -21.54 38.60 -26.60
CA CYS A 19 -22.86 37.96 -26.44
C CYS A 19 -23.89 38.90 -25.79
N LYS A 20 -24.45 39.84 -26.58
CA LYS A 20 -25.76 40.42 -26.25
C LYS A 20 -26.84 39.62 -26.99
N GLY A 21 -27.67 38.89 -26.23
CA GLY A 21 -28.93 38.32 -26.73
C GLY A 21 -28.98 36.82 -27.01
N LEU A 22 -28.24 35.97 -26.28
CA LEU A 22 -28.41 34.51 -26.35
C LEU A 22 -29.16 33.98 -25.11
N PRO A 23 -30.07 32.98 -25.27
CA PRO A 23 -30.88 32.42 -24.19
C PRO A 23 -30.04 31.66 -23.14
N GLU A 24 -30.55 31.57 -21.91
CA GLU A 24 -29.90 31.14 -20.65
C GLU A 24 -29.30 29.71 -20.61
N TYR A 25 -29.24 28.98 -21.73
CA TYR A 25 -28.73 27.60 -21.79
C TYR A 25 -27.56 27.40 -22.76
N VAL A 26 -26.75 28.44 -23.00
CA VAL A 26 -25.47 28.25 -23.69
C VAL A 26 -24.51 27.52 -22.75
N PHE A 27 -24.61 26.19 -22.77
CA PHE A 27 -23.65 25.28 -22.17
C PHE A 27 -22.24 25.66 -22.63
N LEU A 28 -21.31 25.79 -21.67
CA LEU A 28 -19.88 25.83 -21.96
C LEU A 28 -19.52 24.68 -22.91
N PRO A 29 -18.84 24.94 -24.04
CA PRO A 29 -18.34 23.89 -24.92
C PRO A 29 -17.54 22.87 -24.11
N GLN A 30 -17.66 21.58 -24.41
CA GLN A 30 -16.92 20.52 -23.73
C GLN A 30 -15.38 20.73 -23.79
N SER A 31 -14.90 21.53 -24.74
CA SER A 31 -13.51 22.00 -24.88
C SER A 31 -13.08 23.07 -23.87
N LEU A 32 -14.01 23.66 -23.13
CA LEU A 32 -13.79 24.64 -22.05
C LEU A 32 -13.97 24.03 -20.65
N LYS A 33 -14.09 22.71 -20.53
CA LYS A 33 -13.88 22.01 -19.25
C LYS A 33 -12.43 22.24 -18.82
N LEU A 34 -12.18 23.29 -18.06
CA LEU A 34 -10.96 23.43 -17.29
C LEU A 34 -10.92 22.25 -16.33
N ASP A 35 -10.04 21.30 -16.61
CA ASP A 35 -9.72 20.26 -15.66
C ASP A 35 -9.01 20.91 -14.47
N LEU A 36 -9.79 21.24 -13.43
CA LEU A 36 -9.29 21.78 -12.18
C LEU A 36 -8.76 20.67 -11.26
N THR A 37 -8.84 19.39 -11.64
CA THR A 37 -8.32 18.29 -10.82
C THR A 37 -6.83 18.42 -10.46
N PRO A 38 -5.92 19.00 -11.28
CA PRO A 38 -4.53 19.22 -10.88
C PRO A 38 -4.37 20.28 -9.78
N PHE A 39 -5.35 21.17 -9.62
CA PHE A 39 -5.36 22.21 -8.58
C PHE A 39 -6.09 21.78 -7.32
N LEU A 40 -7.03 20.83 -7.44
CA LEU A 40 -7.79 20.29 -6.32
C LEU A 40 -7.04 19.14 -5.63
N PHE A 41 -6.42 18.22 -6.40
CA PHE A 41 -5.68 17.09 -5.85
C PHE A 41 -4.26 17.49 -5.43
N ARG A 42 -3.99 17.41 -4.12
CA ARG A 42 -2.64 17.55 -3.59
C ARG A 42 -1.91 16.21 -3.65
N ASN A 43 -0.79 16.19 -4.37
CA ASN A 43 0.16 15.09 -4.34
C ASN A 43 1.06 15.26 -3.11
N TYR A 44 1.08 14.25 -2.24
CA TYR A 44 1.91 14.27 -1.05
C TYR A 44 3.21 13.52 -1.30
N SER A 45 4.32 14.06 -0.81
CA SER A 45 5.60 13.35 -0.79
C SER A 45 5.66 12.34 0.38
N PRO A 46 6.48 11.29 0.29
CA PRO A 46 6.71 10.37 1.40
C PRO A 46 7.20 11.06 2.69
N ALA A 47 7.92 12.18 2.57
CA ALA A 47 8.38 12.98 3.71
C ALA A 47 7.23 13.72 4.40
N GLU A 48 6.29 14.29 3.65
CA GLU A 48 5.10 14.93 4.24
C GLU A 48 4.15 13.93 4.91
N LEU A 49 4.13 12.69 4.41
CA LEU A 49 3.30 11.62 4.96
C LEU A 49 3.92 10.95 6.18
N ALA A 50 5.25 10.91 6.27
CA ALA A 50 5.93 10.35 7.43
C ALA A 50 5.54 11.12 8.72
N THR A 51 5.49 10.39 9.83
CA THR A 51 5.15 10.96 11.14
C THR A 51 6.19 10.54 12.16
N LEU A 52 6.70 11.51 12.90
CA LEU A 52 7.56 11.22 14.05
C LEU A 52 6.67 10.97 15.26
N SER A 53 6.76 9.77 15.82
CA SER A 53 6.08 9.40 17.06
C SER A 53 6.77 10.02 18.27
N ASN A 54 6.03 10.20 19.36
CA ASN A 54 6.63 10.57 20.64
C ASN A 54 7.51 9.43 21.17
N ALA A 55 8.58 9.79 21.87
CA ALA A 55 9.43 8.81 22.54
C ALA A 55 8.67 8.01 23.62
N ASP A 56 7.69 8.65 24.28
CA ASP A 56 6.68 7.98 25.10
C ASP A 56 5.40 7.80 24.29
N TYR A 57 5.07 6.56 23.96
CA TYR A 57 3.91 6.22 23.14
C TYR A 57 2.56 6.55 23.81
N ASN A 58 2.52 6.79 25.12
CA ASN A 58 1.29 7.24 25.79
C ASN A 58 0.88 8.66 25.39
N LEU A 59 1.81 9.46 24.89
CA LEU A 59 1.59 10.84 24.43
C LEU A 59 1.09 10.91 22.99
N ASN A 60 1.11 9.80 22.25
CA ASN A 60 0.63 9.78 20.88
C ASN A 60 -0.90 9.90 20.82
N GLU A 61 -1.39 10.84 20.00
CA GLU A 61 -2.82 10.94 19.68
C GLU A 61 -3.21 10.04 18.51
N SER A 62 -2.28 9.73 17.59
CA SER A 62 -2.47 8.87 16.42
C SER A 62 -1.20 8.08 16.05
N GLY A 63 -1.25 7.29 14.98
CA GLY A 63 -0.13 6.44 14.58
C GLY A 63 -0.03 5.20 15.46
N LEU A 64 0.84 5.23 16.47
CA LEU A 64 0.94 4.14 17.46
C LEU A 64 0.36 4.63 18.80
N ILE A 65 -0.77 4.07 19.23
CA ILE A 65 -1.43 4.47 20.48
C ILE A 65 -1.34 3.36 21.54
N SER A 66 -1.33 3.72 22.81
CA SER A 66 -1.33 2.77 23.93
C SER A 66 -2.73 2.27 24.30
N GLY A 67 -2.81 1.20 25.10
CA GLY A 67 -4.06 0.71 25.68
C GLY A 67 -4.79 1.76 26.50
N THR A 68 -4.06 2.55 27.31
CA THR A 68 -4.61 3.64 28.11
C THR A 68 -5.22 4.74 27.24
N LYS A 69 -4.56 5.10 26.12
CA LYS A 69 -5.09 6.06 25.15
C LYS A 69 -6.39 5.57 24.52
N LEU A 70 -6.41 4.33 24.03
CA LEU A 70 -7.62 3.73 23.47
C LEU A 70 -8.75 3.64 24.50
N SER A 71 -8.44 3.23 25.74
CA SER A 71 -9.41 3.16 26.83
C SER A 71 -10.04 4.53 27.12
N ARG A 72 -9.24 5.61 27.06
CA ARG A 72 -9.75 6.98 27.20
C ARG A 72 -10.70 7.36 26.05
N TYR A 73 -10.36 7.01 24.81
CA TYR A 73 -11.25 7.28 23.67
C TYR A 73 -12.59 6.54 23.81
N LEU A 74 -12.55 5.28 24.24
CA LEU A 74 -13.75 4.44 24.38
C LEU A 74 -14.63 4.85 25.57
N SER A 75 -14.05 5.45 26.63
CA SER A 75 -14.83 5.83 27.81
C SER A 75 -15.80 6.98 27.54
N ASN A 76 -15.41 7.93 26.67
CA ASN A 76 -16.25 9.06 26.24
C ASN A 76 -15.64 9.70 25.00
N TRP A 77 -15.99 9.19 23.82
CA TRP A 77 -15.46 9.68 22.56
C TRP A 77 -15.75 11.17 22.32
N ASN A 78 -16.97 11.62 22.66
CA ASN A 78 -17.38 13.00 22.44
C ASN A 78 -16.47 14.03 23.14
N THR A 79 -15.97 13.69 24.33
CA THR A 79 -15.10 14.55 25.14
C THR A 79 -13.62 14.26 24.94
N ASN A 80 -13.24 13.02 24.59
CA ASN A 80 -11.85 12.59 24.54
C ASN A 80 -11.24 12.51 23.14
N LYS A 81 -12.02 12.69 22.07
CA LYS A 81 -11.48 12.69 20.71
C LYS A 81 -10.48 13.85 20.49
N PRO A 82 -9.48 13.69 19.62
CA PRO A 82 -8.63 14.80 19.22
C PRO A 82 -9.44 15.93 18.56
N ASN A 83 -9.04 17.19 18.78
CA ASN A 83 -9.79 18.38 18.35
C ASN A 83 -10.03 18.48 16.83
N TYR A 84 -9.21 17.80 16.02
CA TYR A 84 -9.32 17.76 14.55
C TYR A 84 -10.24 16.64 14.03
N VAL A 85 -10.88 15.90 14.94
CA VAL A 85 -11.75 14.76 14.61
C VAL A 85 -13.21 15.13 14.86
N PHE A 86 -14.02 15.03 13.82
CA PHE A 86 -15.44 15.40 13.87
C PHE A 86 -16.36 14.18 13.89
N GLY A 87 -15.92 13.06 13.32
CA GLY A 87 -16.71 11.85 13.14
C GLY A 87 -16.63 10.85 14.30
N ASN A 88 -16.84 9.59 13.97
CA ASN A 88 -16.89 8.46 14.88
C ASN A 88 -15.50 7.90 15.19
N LEU A 89 -15.40 7.17 16.29
CA LEU A 89 -14.32 6.23 16.56
C LEU A 89 -14.72 4.86 15.98
N ILE A 90 -13.88 4.32 15.11
CA ILE A 90 -14.04 3.00 14.51
C ILE A 90 -12.88 2.12 14.93
N VAL A 91 -13.14 1.02 15.63
CA VAL A 91 -12.11 0.08 16.08
C VAL A 91 -12.24 -1.24 15.33
N PHE A 92 -11.24 -1.60 14.56
CA PHE A 92 -11.12 -2.95 14.01
C PHE A 92 -10.36 -3.83 14.99
N GLN A 93 -11.07 -4.77 15.59
CA GLN A 93 -10.51 -5.81 16.45
C GLN A 93 -10.14 -7.02 15.59
N ILE A 94 -8.85 -7.21 15.36
CA ILE A 94 -8.31 -8.15 14.38
C ILE A 94 -8.15 -9.53 15.02
N GLN A 95 -8.78 -10.54 14.43
CA GLN A 95 -8.91 -11.91 14.98
C GLN A 95 -8.41 -12.98 14.00
N THR A 96 -7.30 -12.72 13.28
CA THR A 96 -6.81 -13.61 12.20
C THR A 96 -6.43 -15.01 12.69
N SER A 97 -6.15 -15.16 13.99
CA SER A 97 -5.74 -16.42 14.61
C SER A 97 -6.71 -16.88 15.70
N GLY A 98 -7.97 -16.45 15.62
CA GLY A 98 -9.01 -16.74 16.60
C GLY A 98 -9.30 -15.57 17.54
N SER A 99 -10.41 -15.69 18.26
CA SER A 99 -10.91 -14.69 19.20
C SER A 99 -10.39 -14.96 20.61
N SER A 100 -10.05 -13.89 21.33
CA SER A 100 -9.73 -13.92 22.76
C SER A 100 -10.97 -14.14 23.65
N GLY A 101 -12.18 -14.05 23.09
CA GLY A 101 -13.44 -14.03 23.83
C GLY A 101 -13.70 -12.72 24.59
N ARG A 102 -12.84 -11.71 24.39
CA ARG A 102 -12.98 -10.36 24.95
C ARG A 102 -13.25 -9.40 23.81
N TYR A 103 -14.18 -8.47 24.00
CA TYR A 103 -14.55 -7.52 22.96
C TYR A 103 -14.39 -6.10 23.45
N VAL A 104 -13.86 -5.23 22.58
CA VAL A 104 -13.76 -3.80 22.87
C VAL A 104 -15.16 -3.25 23.13
N PHE A 105 -15.33 -2.54 24.25
CA PHE A 105 -16.59 -1.85 24.55
C PHE A 105 -16.80 -0.67 23.60
N PHE A 106 -18.04 -0.44 23.17
CA PHE A 106 -18.42 0.73 22.37
C PHE A 106 -19.89 1.12 22.66
N ASP A 107 -20.25 2.37 22.37
CA ASP A 107 -21.58 2.94 22.68
C ASP A 107 -22.63 2.75 21.57
N GLY A 108 -22.20 2.36 20.37
CA GLY A 108 -23.04 2.12 19.19
C GLY A 108 -23.64 3.40 18.58
N LYS A 109 -23.17 4.57 19.01
CA LYS A 109 -23.67 5.88 18.56
C LYS A 109 -22.56 6.69 17.90
N GLN A 110 -21.43 6.84 18.59
CA GLN A 110 -20.26 7.57 18.10
C GLN A 110 -18.98 6.74 18.14
N SER A 111 -19.02 5.58 18.79
CA SER A 111 -17.95 4.58 18.79
C SER A 111 -18.52 3.25 18.30
N PHE A 112 -17.75 2.58 17.45
CA PHE A 112 -18.10 1.30 16.85
C PHE A 112 -16.86 0.40 16.90
N ALA A 113 -17.06 -0.88 17.19
CA ALA A 113 -16.00 -1.87 17.14
C ALA A 113 -16.42 -3.04 16.24
N TYR A 114 -15.48 -3.58 15.48
CA TYR A 114 -15.71 -4.67 14.54
C TYR A 114 -14.68 -5.77 14.75
N PRO A 115 -15.10 -6.95 15.27
CA PRO A 115 -14.29 -8.15 15.23
C PRO A 115 -14.16 -8.62 13.76
N VAL A 116 -12.92 -8.71 13.25
CA VAL A 116 -12.66 -9.05 11.84
C VAL A 116 -11.53 -10.08 11.75
N ALA A 117 -11.81 -11.23 11.14
CA ALA A 117 -10.82 -12.30 10.95
C ALA A 117 -10.08 -12.22 9.60
N ASN A 118 -10.64 -11.54 8.61
CA ASN A 118 -10.18 -11.53 7.22
C ASN A 118 -9.78 -10.12 6.72
N LEU A 119 -9.23 -9.28 7.60
CA LEU A 119 -8.96 -7.86 7.27
C LEU A 119 -8.04 -7.69 6.07
N ASN A 120 -7.03 -8.56 5.92
CA ASN A 120 -6.13 -8.52 4.76
C ASN A 120 -6.87 -8.82 3.45
N ASP A 121 -7.83 -9.75 3.44
CA ASP A 121 -8.61 -10.07 2.24
C ASP A 121 -9.53 -8.93 1.83
N LEU A 122 -9.94 -8.10 2.78
CA LEU A 122 -10.76 -6.91 2.53
C LEU A 122 -9.94 -5.74 1.97
N LEU A 123 -8.64 -5.68 2.27
CA LEU A 123 -7.79 -4.52 1.95
C LEU A 123 -6.70 -4.80 0.92
N SER A 124 -6.43 -6.06 0.58
CA SER A 124 -5.44 -6.46 -0.43
C SER A 124 -6.07 -7.20 -1.61
N GLU A 125 -5.40 -7.21 -2.75
CA GLU A 125 -5.74 -8.08 -3.86
C GLU A 125 -4.49 -8.42 -4.69
N THR A 126 -4.61 -9.41 -5.57
CA THR A 126 -3.57 -9.69 -6.56
C THR A 126 -3.65 -8.68 -7.69
N ARG A 127 -2.59 -7.89 -7.90
CA ARG A 127 -2.55 -6.81 -8.90
C ARG A 127 -1.42 -7.00 -9.89
N ASP A 128 -1.69 -6.65 -11.14
CA ASP A 128 -0.74 -6.70 -12.26
C ASP A 128 -0.23 -5.27 -12.53
N ASP A 129 1.07 -5.05 -12.35
CA ASP A 129 1.72 -3.75 -12.54
C ASP A 129 2.11 -3.47 -14.01
N GLY A 130 1.76 -4.38 -14.92
CA GLY A 130 2.17 -4.40 -16.31
C GLY A 130 3.22 -5.48 -16.57
N VAL A 131 4.11 -5.71 -15.60
CA VAL A 131 5.20 -6.69 -15.70
C VAL A 131 4.70 -8.02 -15.14
N LEU A 132 4.46 -8.10 -13.84
CA LEU A 132 4.07 -9.34 -13.17
C LEU A 132 2.96 -9.08 -12.17
N ALA A 133 2.05 -10.03 -12.05
CA ALA A 133 1.01 -9.95 -11.04
C ALA A 133 1.51 -10.44 -9.70
N SER A 134 1.30 -9.66 -8.64
CA SER A 134 1.76 -9.98 -7.29
C SER A 134 0.59 -9.98 -6.31
N ASP A 135 0.61 -10.89 -5.33
CA ASP A 135 -0.36 -10.95 -4.25
C ASP A 135 0.02 -10.01 -3.09
N GLY A 136 -0.93 -9.76 -2.18
CA GLY A 136 -0.67 -8.93 -1.00
C GLY A 136 -0.41 -7.45 -1.29
N ILE A 137 -0.88 -6.95 -2.45
CA ILE A 137 -0.84 -5.53 -2.82
C ILE A 137 -2.11 -4.86 -2.32
N VAL A 138 -2.03 -3.59 -1.91
CA VAL A 138 -3.21 -2.78 -1.56
C VAL A 138 -4.27 -2.85 -2.66
N GLY A 139 -5.50 -3.13 -2.23
CA GLY A 139 -6.67 -3.28 -3.08
C GLY A 139 -6.98 -2.02 -3.88
N LYS A 140 -7.61 -2.19 -5.03
CA LYS A 140 -8.10 -1.13 -5.91
C LYS A 140 -9.10 -0.25 -5.17
N GLY A 141 -9.27 0.96 -5.67
CA GLY A 141 -10.10 1.97 -5.01
C GLY A 141 -11.56 1.54 -4.80
N LYS A 142 -12.12 0.73 -5.71
CA LYS A 142 -13.45 0.14 -5.52
C LYS A 142 -13.50 -0.76 -4.27
N LYS A 143 -12.52 -1.64 -4.10
CA LYS A 143 -12.45 -2.55 -2.96
C LYS A 143 -12.36 -1.81 -1.63
N ILE A 144 -11.60 -0.72 -1.59
CA ILE A 144 -11.52 0.15 -0.40
C ILE A 144 -12.79 0.96 -0.18
N SER A 145 -13.47 1.40 -1.24
CA SER A 145 -14.79 2.04 -1.14
C SER A 145 -15.85 1.07 -0.61
N ASP A 146 -15.83 -0.19 -1.08
CA ASP A 146 -16.71 -1.24 -0.57
C ASP A 146 -16.43 -1.51 0.92
N PHE A 147 -15.15 -1.54 1.33
CA PHE A 147 -14.76 -1.65 2.74
C PHE A 147 -15.35 -0.52 3.60
N PHE A 148 -15.27 0.73 3.15
CA PHE A 148 -15.91 1.85 3.86
C PHE A 148 -17.42 1.75 3.91
N ALA A 149 -18.06 1.27 2.85
CA ALA A 149 -19.51 1.06 2.83
C ALA A 149 -19.95 -0.06 3.79
N ILE A 150 -19.19 -1.17 3.86
CA ILE A 150 -19.48 -2.31 4.74
C ILE A 150 -19.43 -1.89 6.21
N TYR A 151 -18.40 -1.16 6.62
CA TYR A 151 -18.16 -0.82 8.03
C TYR A 151 -18.66 0.56 8.44
N GLY A 152 -19.31 1.27 7.53
CA GLY A 152 -19.86 2.56 7.84
C GLY A 152 -18.79 3.62 8.14
N ILE A 153 -17.78 3.77 7.27
CA ILE A 153 -16.65 4.70 7.48
C ILE A 153 -16.77 5.90 6.56
N ASP A 154 -16.66 7.10 7.13
CA ASP A 154 -16.41 8.33 6.40
C ASP A 154 -14.95 8.78 6.59
N PRO A 155 -14.06 8.56 5.59
CA PRO A 155 -12.66 8.90 5.71
C PRO A 155 -12.40 10.41 5.81
N ALA A 156 -13.40 11.25 5.55
CA ALA A 156 -13.29 12.70 5.66
C ALA A 156 -13.41 13.19 7.11
N ILE A 157 -13.99 12.41 8.04
CA ILE A 157 -14.25 12.87 9.41
C ILE A 157 -13.94 11.84 10.51
N ASP A 158 -13.96 10.55 10.21
CA ASP A 158 -13.84 9.47 11.20
C ASP A 158 -12.38 9.21 11.61
N TYR A 159 -12.24 8.55 12.76
CA TYR A 159 -10.99 8.09 13.33
C TYR A 159 -10.97 6.58 13.43
N VAL A 160 -9.94 5.93 12.87
CA VAL A 160 -9.86 4.47 12.75
C VAL A 160 -8.68 3.94 13.58
N VAL A 161 -8.95 2.93 14.40
CA VAL A 161 -7.97 2.18 15.17
C VAL A 161 -7.94 0.73 14.70
N PHE A 162 -6.76 0.22 14.39
CA PHE A 162 -6.50 -1.19 14.14
C PHE A 162 -5.90 -1.81 15.40
N ALA A 163 -6.60 -2.76 16.01
CA ALA A 163 -6.22 -3.38 17.27
C ALA A 163 -6.17 -4.89 17.13
N GLY A 164 -4.99 -5.49 17.35
CA GLY A 164 -4.86 -6.94 17.43
C GLY A 164 -5.62 -7.48 18.64
N ASP A 165 -6.41 -8.55 18.45
CA ASP A 165 -7.16 -9.13 19.56
C ASP A 165 -6.27 -9.94 20.51
N THR A 166 -5.42 -10.79 19.92
CA THR A 166 -4.43 -11.62 20.62
C THR A 166 -3.01 -11.30 20.12
N SER A 167 -2.01 -11.55 20.97
CA SER A 167 -0.60 -11.29 20.67
C SER A 167 -0.03 -12.34 19.73
N ASN A 168 0.00 -12.02 18.44
CA ASN A 168 0.60 -12.85 17.40
C ASN A 168 0.99 -12.01 16.17
N LEU A 169 1.84 -12.58 15.34
CA LEU A 169 2.38 -11.90 14.15
C LEU A 169 1.30 -11.58 13.11
N ALA A 170 0.29 -12.45 12.94
CA ALA A 170 -0.75 -12.26 11.94
C ALA A 170 -1.62 -11.04 12.25
N ASN A 171 -2.03 -10.88 13.53
CA ASN A 171 -2.77 -9.70 13.97
C ASN A 171 -1.94 -8.41 13.82
N LEU A 172 -0.65 -8.44 14.21
CA LEU A 172 0.23 -7.27 14.12
C LEU A 172 0.44 -6.84 12.65
N THR A 173 0.81 -7.78 11.77
CA THR A 173 0.98 -7.50 10.32
C THR A 173 -0.32 -7.02 9.68
N SER A 174 -1.47 -7.60 10.04
CA SER A 174 -2.76 -7.10 9.57
C SER A 174 -3.06 -5.68 10.03
N ALA A 175 -2.73 -5.33 11.27
CA ALA A 175 -2.95 -3.97 11.79
C ALA A 175 -2.09 -2.95 11.04
N THR A 176 -0.80 -3.22 10.87
CA THR A 176 0.13 -2.33 10.19
C THR A 176 -0.15 -2.23 8.68
N PHE A 177 -0.55 -3.33 8.04
CA PHE A 177 -0.93 -3.33 6.63
C PHE A 177 -2.25 -2.58 6.40
N ALA A 178 -3.23 -2.72 7.30
CA ALA A 178 -4.49 -1.99 7.20
C ALA A 178 -4.27 -0.48 7.38
N TYR A 179 -3.39 -0.09 8.31
CA TYR A 179 -2.93 1.29 8.44
C TYR A 179 -2.34 1.81 7.12
N TYR A 180 -1.37 1.09 6.56
CA TYR A 180 -0.75 1.46 5.27
C TYR A 180 -1.79 1.57 4.15
N SER A 181 -2.70 0.61 4.05
CA SER A 181 -3.75 0.56 3.03
C SER A 181 -4.62 1.81 3.05
N LEU A 182 -5.12 2.21 4.22
CA LEU A 182 -5.95 3.40 4.32
C LEU A 182 -5.15 4.68 4.07
N LEU A 183 -3.91 4.75 4.58
CA LEU A 183 -3.04 5.89 4.31
C LEU A 183 -2.77 6.02 2.79
N TYR A 184 -2.44 4.94 2.09
CA TYR A 184 -2.21 4.94 0.64
C TYR A 184 -3.39 5.52 -0.15
N TRP A 185 -4.62 5.24 0.30
CA TRP A 185 -5.84 5.76 -0.32
C TRP A 185 -6.26 7.17 0.14
N GLY A 186 -5.36 7.90 0.81
CA GLY A 186 -5.55 9.31 1.13
C GLY A 186 -6.14 9.58 2.52
N PHE A 187 -6.39 8.56 3.34
CA PHE A 187 -6.90 8.75 4.70
C PHE A 187 -5.89 9.58 5.52
N PRO A 188 -6.33 10.61 6.28
CA PRO A 188 -5.40 11.43 7.05
C PRO A 188 -4.70 10.65 8.17
N LYS A 189 -3.36 10.71 8.19
CA LYS A 189 -2.50 10.01 9.17
C LYS A 189 -2.78 10.42 10.62
N GLU A 190 -3.29 11.63 10.83
CA GLU A 190 -3.70 12.16 12.14
C GLU A 190 -4.92 11.41 12.70
N ARG A 191 -5.66 10.68 11.86
CA ARG A 191 -6.89 9.96 12.20
C ARG A 191 -6.82 8.44 12.02
N LEU A 192 -5.62 7.92 11.83
CA LEU A 192 -5.36 6.48 11.80
C LEU A 192 -4.49 6.11 12.99
N ALA A 193 -4.74 4.96 13.59
CA ALA A 193 -3.88 4.39 14.60
C ALA A 193 -3.82 2.87 14.57
N VAL A 194 -2.70 2.34 15.07
CA VAL A 194 -2.48 0.95 15.45
C VAL A 194 -2.34 0.93 16.97
N LEU A 195 -3.02 -0.01 17.62
CA LEU A 195 -2.87 -0.24 19.06
C LEU A 195 -1.54 -0.94 19.33
N ASN A 196 -0.76 -0.43 20.29
CA ASN A 196 0.49 -1.04 20.72
C ASN A 196 0.23 -2.24 21.64
N GLY A 197 0.34 -3.44 21.10
CA GLY A 197 0.01 -4.69 21.78
C GLY A 197 -1.40 -5.19 21.48
N SER A 198 -1.80 -6.27 22.14
CA SER A 198 -3.11 -6.89 21.92
C SER A 198 -4.15 -6.51 22.96
N ILE A 199 -5.42 -6.54 22.56
CA ILE A 199 -6.56 -6.31 23.46
C ILE A 199 -6.51 -7.29 24.64
N ALA A 200 -6.26 -8.58 24.38
CA ALA A 200 -6.21 -9.60 25.43
C ALA A 200 -5.15 -9.32 26.52
N ASP A 201 -3.95 -8.91 26.11
CA ASP A 201 -2.86 -8.61 27.04
C ASP A 201 -3.09 -7.29 27.77
N LEU A 202 -3.58 -6.26 27.06
CA LEU A 202 -3.87 -4.95 27.64
C LEU A 202 -5.03 -4.99 28.64
N THR A 203 -6.03 -5.85 28.42
CA THR A 203 -7.07 -6.16 29.42
C THR A 203 -6.47 -6.85 30.63
N SER A 204 -5.59 -7.84 30.42
CA SER A 204 -4.93 -8.57 31.53
C SER A 204 -4.04 -7.64 32.36
N ALA A 205 -3.47 -6.61 31.72
CA ALA A 205 -2.71 -5.53 32.36
C ALA A 205 -3.58 -4.41 32.95
N ASN A 206 -4.92 -4.51 32.92
CA ASN A 206 -5.87 -3.50 33.39
C ASN A 206 -5.72 -2.11 32.73
N THR A 207 -5.23 -2.06 31.49
CA THR A 207 -5.07 -0.81 30.73
C THR A 207 -6.18 -0.58 29.72
N LEU A 208 -6.98 -1.61 29.43
CA LEU A 208 -8.10 -1.56 28.49
C LEU A 208 -9.29 -2.34 29.06
N PHE A 209 -10.47 -1.74 29.03
CA PHE A 209 -11.71 -2.42 29.40
C PHE A 209 -12.33 -3.17 28.22
N THR A 210 -12.86 -4.36 28.47
CA THR A 210 -13.52 -5.21 27.47
C THR A 210 -14.77 -5.88 28.05
N THR A 211 -15.71 -6.25 27.19
CA THR A 211 -16.89 -7.04 27.50
C THR A 211 -16.71 -8.50 27.09
N SER A 212 -17.49 -9.40 27.68
CA SER A 212 -17.51 -10.83 27.35
C SER A 212 -18.40 -11.17 26.14
N SER A 213 -19.11 -10.18 25.61
CA SER A 213 -20.01 -10.34 24.46
C SER A 213 -19.89 -9.16 23.52
N TYR A 214 -20.18 -9.43 22.24
CA TYR A 214 -20.24 -8.45 21.18
C TYR A 214 -21.67 -8.37 20.65
N ASN A 215 -22.17 -7.14 20.52
CA ASN A 215 -23.41 -6.86 19.81
C ASN A 215 -23.03 -6.13 18.52
N TYR A 216 -23.68 -6.45 17.40
CA TYR A 216 -23.37 -5.76 16.15
C TYR A 216 -24.02 -4.37 16.11
N ALA A 217 -23.23 -3.34 15.79
CA ALA A 217 -23.73 -1.99 15.49
C ALA A 217 -22.97 -1.41 14.29
N ASN A 218 -23.69 -0.73 13.39
CA ASN A 218 -23.11 -0.05 12.23
C ASN A 218 -23.49 1.42 12.24
N SER A 219 -22.56 2.29 11.84
CA SER A 219 -22.79 3.73 11.78
C SER A 219 -23.77 4.13 10.65
N ASN A 220 -24.01 3.22 9.68
CA ASN A 220 -24.79 3.42 8.45
C ASN A 220 -24.34 4.63 7.60
N ARG A 221 -23.10 5.12 7.79
CA ARG A 221 -22.50 6.22 7.02
C ARG A 221 -21.44 5.69 6.08
N ALA A 222 -21.41 6.06 4.81
CA ALA A 222 -20.33 5.66 3.91
C ALA A 222 -19.77 6.87 3.19
N GLY A 223 -18.51 7.21 3.47
CA GLY A 223 -17.79 8.24 2.74
C GLY A 223 -16.95 7.66 1.60
N THR A 224 -16.17 8.51 0.94
CA THR A 224 -15.36 8.12 -0.22
C THR A 224 -14.00 8.80 -0.16
N THR A 225 -12.97 8.14 -0.71
CA THR A 225 -11.62 8.73 -0.82
C THR A 225 -11.54 9.79 -1.92
N LYS A 226 -12.46 9.76 -2.89
CA LYS A 226 -12.46 10.68 -4.04
C LYS A 226 -12.67 12.14 -3.63
N THR A 227 -13.32 12.39 -2.49
CA THR A 227 -13.58 13.74 -1.96
C THR A 227 -12.51 14.23 -0.99
N LEU A 228 -11.49 13.41 -0.70
CA LEU A 228 -10.36 13.82 0.15
C LEU A 228 -9.40 14.74 -0.61
N PHE A 229 -9.35 14.61 -1.94
CA PHE A 229 -8.41 15.33 -2.81
C PHE A 229 -6.94 15.15 -2.42
N ARG A 230 -6.60 13.95 -1.92
CA ARG A 230 -5.26 13.57 -1.49
C ARG A 230 -4.73 12.42 -2.34
N ASP A 231 -3.59 12.62 -2.97
CA ASP A 231 -2.85 11.58 -3.68
C ASP A 231 -1.63 11.17 -2.85
N HIS A 232 -1.70 9.98 -2.25
CA HIS A 232 -0.61 9.37 -1.49
C HIS A 232 0.04 8.21 -2.26
N THR A 233 -0.23 8.06 -3.56
CA THR A 233 0.33 6.96 -4.39
C THR A 233 1.85 7.05 -4.57
N SER A 234 2.47 8.13 -4.12
CA SER A 234 3.92 8.26 -3.97
C SER A 234 4.52 7.30 -2.94
N LEU A 235 3.72 6.80 -1.99
CA LEU A 235 4.14 5.78 -1.03
C LEU A 235 4.46 4.46 -1.71
N HIS A 236 3.80 4.12 -2.82
CA HIS A 236 4.09 2.90 -3.55
C HIS A 236 5.37 3.07 -4.38
N LEU A 237 6.34 2.18 -4.17
CA LEU A 237 7.54 2.07 -4.99
C LEU A 237 7.31 0.98 -6.04
N THR A 238 7.42 1.31 -7.32
CA THR A 238 7.34 0.30 -8.38
C THR A 238 8.69 -0.37 -8.62
N ILE A 239 8.70 -1.56 -9.24
CA ILE A 239 9.95 -2.18 -9.66
C ILE A 239 10.71 -1.32 -10.68
N GLY A 240 9.99 -0.59 -11.55
CA GLY A 240 10.58 0.35 -12.48
C GLY A 240 11.32 1.49 -11.79
N ASP A 241 10.73 2.09 -10.76
CA ASP A 241 11.37 3.13 -9.94
C ASP A 241 12.63 2.59 -9.26
N LEU A 242 12.56 1.36 -8.72
CA LEU A 242 13.68 0.70 -8.06
C LEU A 242 14.82 0.43 -9.04
N ILE A 243 14.56 -0.19 -10.19
CA ILE A 243 15.58 -0.48 -11.21
C ILE A 243 16.16 0.81 -11.78
N HIS A 244 15.33 1.81 -12.08
CA HIS A 244 15.80 3.12 -12.55
C HIS A 244 16.76 3.77 -11.55
N SER A 245 16.42 3.70 -10.26
CA SER A 245 17.25 4.24 -9.17
C SER A 245 18.58 3.49 -9.02
N LEU A 246 18.55 2.14 -9.03
CA LEU A 246 19.76 1.31 -8.96
C LEU A 246 20.69 1.50 -10.17
N LYS A 247 20.12 1.80 -11.34
CA LYS A 247 20.87 2.15 -12.55
C LYS A 247 21.28 3.62 -12.61
N ASN A 248 21.12 4.37 -11.51
CA ASN A 248 21.45 5.79 -11.41
C ASN A 248 20.81 6.62 -12.53
N GLY A 249 19.54 6.34 -12.83
CA GLY A 249 18.77 7.00 -13.88
C GLY A 249 19.03 6.50 -15.29
N ASN A 250 20.05 5.65 -15.50
CA ASN A 250 20.41 5.11 -16.81
C ASN A 250 19.59 3.85 -17.13
N SER A 251 18.28 4.02 -17.30
CA SER A 251 17.37 2.96 -17.77
C SER A 251 16.47 3.46 -18.89
N SER A 252 16.01 2.54 -19.75
CA SER A 252 15.04 2.80 -20.81
C SER A 252 13.59 2.70 -20.35
N LEU A 253 13.36 2.74 -19.03
CA LEU A 253 12.04 2.59 -18.42
C LEU A 253 11.27 3.91 -18.47
N GLU A 254 9.95 3.82 -18.61
CA GLU A 254 9.02 4.93 -18.76
C GLU A 254 8.07 4.99 -17.55
N GLY A 255 7.57 6.20 -17.25
CA GLY A 255 6.69 6.46 -16.10
C GLY A 255 7.37 6.40 -14.73
N VAL A 256 8.70 6.22 -14.69
CA VAL A 256 9.47 6.16 -13.45
C VAL A 256 9.64 7.54 -12.81
N ASP A 257 9.69 7.58 -11.49
CA ASP A 257 9.92 8.82 -10.74
C ASP A 257 11.39 9.27 -10.88
N PRO A 258 11.65 10.59 -10.84
CA PRO A 258 13.02 11.12 -10.82
C PRO A 258 13.82 10.60 -9.62
N LEU A 259 15.15 10.55 -9.77
CA LEU A 259 16.04 10.22 -8.67
C LEU A 259 15.84 11.19 -7.49
N PRO A 260 15.75 10.71 -6.24
CA PRO A 260 15.69 11.59 -5.08
C PRO A 260 16.94 12.45 -4.98
N ILE A 261 16.77 13.75 -4.76
CA ILE A 261 17.87 14.74 -4.70
C ILE A 261 18.87 14.38 -3.59
N GLU A 262 18.37 14.03 -2.41
CA GLU A 262 19.18 13.61 -1.25
C GLU A 262 19.63 12.14 -1.34
N GLY A 263 19.34 11.46 -2.46
CA GLY A 263 19.58 10.04 -2.65
C GLY A 263 18.59 9.14 -1.90
N PHE A 264 18.81 7.83 -2.03
CA PHE A 264 17.96 6.80 -1.44
C PHE A 264 18.76 5.80 -0.60
N TYR A 265 18.06 5.08 0.27
CA TYR A 265 18.61 3.99 1.08
C TYR A 265 17.72 2.75 0.97
N LEU A 266 18.29 1.57 0.75
CA LEU A 266 17.53 0.33 0.59
C LEU A 266 17.51 -0.47 1.89
N ILE A 267 16.30 -0.88 2.28
CA ILE A 267 16.10 -1.80 3.39
C ILE A 267 15.34 -3.03 2.89
N ASP A 268 15.90 -4.20 3.21
CA ASP A 268 15.28 -5.52 3.08
C ASP A 268 14.68 -5.92 4.44
N GLY A 269 13.36 -6.04 4.47
CA GLY A 269 12.55 -6.43 5.63
C GLY A 269 12.32 -7.94 5.77
N ARG A 270 13.07 -8.80 5.07
CA ARG A 270 12.97 -10.26 5.22
C ARG A 270 13.84 -10.80 6.37
N PRO A 271 13.59 -12.03 6.84
CA PRO A 271 14.50 -12.75 7.72
C PRO A 271 15.91 -12.91 7.10
N SER A 272 16.94 -13.02 7.94
CA SER A 272 18.34 -13.06 7.49
C SER A 272 18.64 -14.18 6.49
N ALA A 273 17.99 -15.35 6.62
CA ALA A 273 18.20 -16.45 5.68
C ALA A 273 17.85 -16.05 4.23
N ALA A 274 16.70 -15.39 4.02
CA ALA A 274 16.28 -14.92 2.71
C ALA A 274 17.20 -13.80 2.19
N TYR A 275 17.59 -12.88 3.07
CA TYR A 275 18.51 -11.78 2.75
C TYR A 275 19.91 -12.25 2.33
N LEU A 276 20.42 -13.31 2.98
CA LEU A 276 21.74 -13.90 2.68
C LEU A 276 21.74 -14.82 1.46
N GLY A 277 20.60 -15.03 0.81
CA GLY A 277 20.49 -15.88 -0.37
C GLY A 277 20.36 -17.37 -0.06
N THR A 278 19.94 -17.76 1.15
CA THR A 278 19.66 -19.17 1.46
C THR A 278 18.51 -19.67 0.57
N THR A 279 18.73 -20.76 -0.16
CA THR A 279 17.73 -21.35 -1.07
C THR A 279 16.41 -21.69 -0.37
N ASN A 280 15.31 -21.60 -1.13
CA ASN A 280 13.93 -21.89 -0.71
C ASN A 280 13.44 -21.04 0.46
N SER A 281 13.94 -19.80 0.59
CA SER A 281 13.55 -18.89 1.68
C SER A 281 12.32 -18.05 1.36
N THR A 282 12.09 -17.71 0.08
CA THR A 282 11.00 -16.82 -0.32
C THR A 282 9.96 -17.55 -1.18
N ALA A 283 8.71 -17.56 -0.73
CA ALA A 283 7.59 -18.10 -1.51
C ALA A 283 7.33 -17.28 -2.78
N SER A 284 6.78 -17.88 -3.85
CA SER A 284 6.41 -17.18 -5.10
C SER A 284 5.05 -16.48 -5.05
N GLY A 285 4.26 -16.70 -4.00
CA GLY A 285 2.90 -16.19 -3.86
C GLY A 285 1.81 -17.17 -4.31
N ALA A 286 0.59 -16.96 -3.82
CA ALA A 286 -0.53 -17.90 -3.99
C ALA A 286 -1.00 -18.03 -5.45
N LYS A 287 -0.76 -16.99 -6.28
CA LYS A 287 -1.06 -17.02 -7.72
C LYS A 287 -0.20 -18.04 -8.49
N TYR A 288 1.00 -18.31 -8.00
CA TYR A 288 2.01 -19.10 -8.71
C TYR A 288 2.32 -20.40 -7.95
N SER A 289 1.32 -21.27 -7.85
CA SER A 289 1.37 -22.53 -7.08
C SER A 289 1.57 -23.79 -7.94
N ASN A 290 2.03 -23.64 -9.19
CA ASN A 290 2.06 -24.65 -10.26
C ASN A 290 3.44 -25.30 -10.48
N CYS A 291 4.25 -25.46 -9.44
CA CYS A 291 5.55 -26.16 -9.47
C CYS A 291 5.40 -27.66 -9.20
N THR A 292 6.38 -28.47 -9.67
CA THR A 292 6.36 -29.93 -9.59
C THR A 292 6.76 -30.47 -8.22
N THR A 293 7.65 -29.76 -7.51
CA THR A 293 8.02 -30.03 -6.12
C THR A 293 7.74 -28.77 -5.32
N LYS A 294 7.19 -28.90 -4.12
CA LYS A 294 6.92 -27.73 -3.30
C LYS A 294 7.60 -27.88 -1.94
N THR A 295 8.72 -27.19 -1.79
CA THR A 295 9.55 -27.27 -0.58
C THR A 295 10.05 -25.87 -0.20
N ASN A 296 9.84 -25.50 1.07
CA ASN A 296 10.39 -24.33 1.74
C ASN A 296 10.74 -24.76 3.18
N SER A 297 11.90 -24.33 3.71
CA SER A 297 12.41 -24.75 5.03
C SER A 297 11.67 -24.14 6.22
N SER A 298 10.78 -23.16 6.01
CA SER A 298 10.17 -22.33 7.06
C SER A 298 8.64 -22.43 7.16
N PHE A 299 7.96 -23.14 6.25
CA PHE A 299 6.49 -23.24 6.23
C PHE A 299 6.00 -24.69 6.07
N VAL A 300 4.93 -25.03 6.81
CA VAL A 300 4.40 -26.40 6.99
C VAL A 300 3.62 -26.94 5.76
N SER A 301 3.67 -26.28 4.60
CA SER A 301 2.92 -26.75 3.42
C SER A 301 3.49 -26.37 2.05
N ASN A 302 3.08 -27.23 1.11
CA ASN A 302 3.34 -27.33 -0.32
C ASN A 302 3.33 -25.95 -1.06
N THR A 303 4.44 -25.21 -1.07
CA THR A 303 4.56 -23.86 -1.68
C THR A 303 5.72 -23.75 -2.70
N CYS A 304 5.49 -23.07 -3.82
CA CYS A 304 6.53 -22.77 -4.81
C CYS A 304 7.38 -21.58 -4.35
N VAL A 305 8.61 -21.47 -4.86
CA VAL A 305 9.58 -20.44 -4.45
C VAL A 305 9.94 -19.51 -5.59
N SER A 306 10.48 -18.34 -5.26
CA SER A 306 11.00 -17.38 -6.25
C SER A 306 12.10 -18.00 -7.13
N THR A 307 12.39 -17.43 -8.32
CA THR A 307 13.40 -17.99 -9.23
C THR A 307 14.78 -18.07 -8.59
N TYR A 308 15.15 -17.08 -7.79
CA TYR A 308 16.41 -17.04 -7.05
C TYR A 308 16.27 -16.27 -5.75
N GLU A 309 17.16 -16.57 -4.81
CA GLU A 309 17.32 -15.87 -3.53
C GLU A 309 18.54 -14.95 -3.58
N GLY A 310 18.62 -14.03 -2.63
CA GLY A 310 19.67 -13.02 -2.54
C GLY A 310 19.08 -11.74 -1.99
N ARG A 311 19.65 -10.59 -2.36
CA ARG A 311 19.14 -9.27 -1.98
C ARG A 311 19.26 -8.29 -3.13
N VAL A 312 18.45 -7.24 -3.09
CA VAL A 312 18.62 -6.10 -3.99
C VAL A 312 19.97 -5.46 -3.66
N LYS A 313 20.70 -5.04 -4.68
CA LYS A 313 22.07 -4.54 -4.54
C LYS A 313 22.15 -3.41 -3.51
N SER A 314 23.14 -3.50 -2.62
CA SER A 314 23.37 -2.54 -1.52
C SER A 314 22.25 -2.42 -0.47
N ALA A 315 21.26 -3.32 -0.48
CA ALA A 315 20.23 -3.32 0.56
C ALA A 315 20.81 -3.75 1.93
N SER A 316 20.38 -3.07 2.98
CA SER A 316 20.65 -3.47 4.38
C SER A 316 19.47 -4.23 4.97
N ASN A 317 19.72 -5.14 5.91
CA ASN A 317 18.66 -5.94 6.51
C ASN A 317 18.11 -5.27 7.78
N LEU A 318 16.79 -5.11 7.89
CA LEU A 318 16.09 -4.70 9.11
C LEU A 318 14.94 -5.68 9.35
N ILE A 319 15.11 -6.59 10.29
CA ILE A 319 14.26 -7.77 10.42
C ILE A 319 13.02 -7.43 11.26
N PRO A 320 11.80 -7.81 10.85
CA PRO A 320 10.57 -7.49 11.57
C PRO A 320 10.58 -7.94 13.04
N THR A 321 11.12 -9.12 13.34
CA THR A 321 11.16 -9.70 14.69
C THR A 321 11.97 -8.88 15.69
N ASP A 322 12.88 -8.04 15.21
CA ASP A 322 13.67 -7.16 16.07
C ASP A 322 12.90 -5.89 16.46
N LEU A 323 11.74 -5.63 15.87
CA LEU A 323 11.03 -4.35 16.03
C LEU A 323 9.96 -4.38 17.12
N TYR A 324 9.63 -5.57 17.63
CA TYR A 324 8.62 -5.76 18.66
C TYR A 324 9.09 -6.78 19.71
N ASP A 325 8.42 -6.78 20.85
CA ASP A 325 8.61 -7.80 21.89
C ASP A 325 7.95 -9.11 21.47
N GLY A 326 8.71 -10.22 21.48
CA GLY A 326 8.26 -11.51 20.95
C GLY A 326 7.12 -12.19 21.72
N THR A 327 6.76 -11.67 22.89
CA THR A 327 5.67 -12.21 23.72
C THR A 327 4.41 -11.33 23.63
N SER A 328 4.56 -10.05 23.93
CA SER A 328 3.45 -9.08 23.95
C SER A 328 3.11 -8.48 22.58
N PHE A 329 4.00 -8.64 21.59
CA PHE A 329 3.90 -8.02 20.27
C PHE A 329 3.77 -6.49 20.31
N GLN A 330 4.15 -5.86 21.43
CA GLN A 330 4.31 -4.42 21.50
C GLN A 330 5.58 -3.99 20.78
N PHE A 331 5.54 -2.87 20.05
CA PHE A 331 6.73 -2.29 19.45
C PHE A 331 7.73 -1.91 20.53
N ARG A 332 9.02 -2.10 20.21
CA ARG A 332 10.11 -1.66 21.08
C ARG A 332 10.06 -0.15 21.33
N ALA A 333 10.73 0.28 22.40
CA ALA A 333 10.83 1.70 22.73
C ALA A 333 11.47 2.49 21.58
N PHE A 334 11.08 3.75 21.43
CA PHE A 334 11.53 4.62 20.34
C PHE A 334 13.07 4.66 20.18
N SER A 335 13.80 4.73 21.30
CA SER A 335 15.27 4.75 21.31
C SER A 335 15.90 3.45 20.80
N GLN A 336 15.27 2.30 21.10
CA GLN A 336 15.73 0.99 20.61
C GLN A 336 15.51 0.87 19.11
N LEU A 337 14.35 1.29 18.61
CA LEU A 337 14.05 1.31 17.17
C LEU A 337 14.99 2.25 16.40
N THR A 338 15.30 3.40 16.98
CA THR A 338 16.29 4.34 16.41
C THR A 338 17.67 3.69 16.33
N THR A 339 18.09 2.98 17.38
CA THR A 339 19.37 2.26 17.40
C THR A 339 19.42 1.17 16.34
N LEU A 340 18.35 0.37 16.19
CA LEU A 340 18.26 -0.66 15.16
C LEU A 340 18.39 -0.07 13.75
N LEU A 341 17.71 1.04 13.47
CA LEU A 341 17.85 1.73 12.18
C LEU A 341 19.29 2.24 11.96
N ASN A 342 19.90 2.89 12.95
CA ASN A 342 21.27 3.39 12.84
C ASN A 342 22.28 2.27 12.58
N ASN A 343 22.08 1.10 13.20
CA ASN A 343 22.92 -0.08 12.98
C ASN A 343 22.84 -0.63 11.55
N THR A 344 21.78 -0.29 10.80
CA THR A 344 21.73 -0.63 9.37
C THR A 344 22.73 0.17 8.54
N GLY A 345 23.23 1.31 9.05
CA GLY A 345 24.05 2.27 8.29
C GLY A 345 23.23 3.38 7.61
N TYR A 346 21.92 3.47 7.90
CA TYR A 346 21.08 4.56 7.39
C TYR A 346 21.63 5.92 7.82
N SER A 347 21.91 6.77 6.85
CA SER A 347 22.19 8.19 7.06
C SER A 347 20.88 8.98 7.00
N ASP A 348 20.66 9.86 7.97
CA ASP A 348 19.50 10.75 7.98
C ASP A 348 19.36 11.53 6.65
N GLN A 349 18.11 11.90 6.32
CA GLN A 349 17.67 12.65 5.12
C GLN A 349 17.51 11.85 3.81
N LYS A 350 17.99 10.60 3.74
CA LYS A 350 17.74 9.76 2.55
C LYS A 350 16.31 9.25 2.50
N LEU A 351 15.75 9.16 1.28
CA LEU A 351 14.50 8.47 1.03
C LEU A 351 14.70 6.96 1.18
N ILE A 352 13.94 6.30 2.05
CA ILE A 352 14.04 4.85 2.22
C ILE A 352 13.18 4.15 1.15
N TYR A 353 13.80 3.22 0.43
CA TYR A 353 13.13 2.22 -0.37
C TYR A 353 13.08 0.92 0.42
N LEU A 354 11.88 0.59 0.90
CA LEU A 354 11.64 -0.62 1.65
C LEU A 354 11.04 -1.69 0.74
N TYR A 355 11.58 -2.89 0.85
CA TYR A 355 10.94 -4.10 0.34
C TYR A 355 11.11 -5.22 1.37
N GLY A 356 10.35 -6.30 1.22
CA GLY A 356 10.58 -7.53 1.97
C GLY A 356 10.11 -8.72 1.14
N GLU A 357 9.42 -9.69 1.72
CA GLU A 357 8.83 -10.79 0.93
C GLU A 357 7.66 -10.23 0.10
N GLU A 358 6.65 -9.70 0.79
CA GLU A 358 5.50 -8.99 0.25
C GLU A 358 4.99 -7.89 1.21
N GLY A 359 4.04 -7.08 0.74
CA GLY A 359 3.53 -5.90 1.43
C GLY A 359 2.93 -6.18 2.82
N ILE A 360 2.16 -7.26 2.97
CA ILE A 360 1.50 -7.59 4.24
C ILE A 360 2.53 -7.87 5.34
N ARG A 361 3.49 -8.77 5.12
CA ARG A 361 4.49 -9.13 6.13
C ARG A 361 5.46 -7.99 6.43
N THR A 362 5.82 -7.24 5.41
CA THR A 362 6.80 -6.16 5.51
C THR A 362 6.20 -4.86 6.07
N SER A 363 4.87 -4.79 6.19
CA SER A 363 4.17 -3.61 6.71
C SER A 363 4.58 -3.21 8.12
N ILE A 364 5.07 -4.15 8.95
CA ILE A 364 5.63 -3.86 10.29
C ILE A 364 6.86 -2.97 10.17
N VAL A 365 7.79 -3.33 9.29
CA VAL A 365 9.02 -2.56 9.05
C VAL A 365 8.64 -1.19 8.47
N TRP A 366 7.70 -1.16 7.53
CA TRP A 366 7.20 0.09 6.96
C TRP A 366 6.61 1.00 8.04
N PHE A 367 5.77 0.45 8.93
CA PHE A 367 5.13 1.21 9.99
C PHE A 367 6.15 1.79 10.97
N VAL A 368 7.16 1.02 11.35
CA VAL A 368 8.25 1.53 12.21
C VAL A 368 9.01 2.67 11.54
N LEU A 369 9.45 2.49 10.30
CA LEU A 369 10.24 3.50 9.58
C LEU A 369 9.43 4.76 9.32
N HIS A 370 8.20 4.61 8.79
CA HIS A 370 7.38 5.71 8.32
C HIS A 370 6.60 6.41 9.42
N GLN A 371 6.00 5.64 10.33
CA GLN A 371 5.01 6.14 11.30
C GLN A 371 5.54 6.27 12.73
N ILE A 372 6.59 5.52 13.10
CA ILE A 372 7.23 5.68 14.41
C ILE A 372 8.44 6.59 14.30
N LEU A 373 9.39 6.26 13.44
CA LEU A 373 10.67 6.98 13.30
C LEU A 373 10.58 8.20 12.37
N GLY A 374 9.45 8.43 11.70
CA GLY A 374 9.22 9.58 10.84
C GLY A 374 10.15 9.67 9.63
N LYS A 375 10.64 8.53 9.12
CA LYS A 375 11.54 8.50 7.97
C LYS A 375 10.75 8.46 6.66
N PRO A 376 11.10 9.30 5.68
CA PRO A 376 10.47 9.25 4.37
C PRO A 376 10.70 7.86 3.76
N THR A 377 9.62 7.12 3.52
CA THR A 377 9.71 5.70 3.12
C THR A 377 8.72 5.42 2.00
N ARG A 378 9.22 4.89 0.88
CA ARG A 378 8.40 4.28 -0.17
C ARG A 378 8.44 2.76 -0.02
N PHE A 379 7.33 2.11 -0.31
CA PHE A 379 7.10 0.70 -0.07
C PHE A 379 6.93 -0.05 -1.39
N TYR A 380 7.85 -0.96 -1.66
CA TYR A 380 7.73 -1.90 -2.77
C TYR A 380 6.97 -3.14 -2.30
N GLU A 381 5.64 -3.06 -2.38
CA GLU A 381 4.72 -4.06 -1.85
C GLU A 381 4.84 -5.44 -2.51
N ALA A 382 5.19 -5.48 -3.80
CA ALA A 382 5.40 -6.75 -4.49
C ALA A 382 6.67 -7.48 -4.02
N GLY A 383 7.59 -6.74 -3.39
CA GLY A 383 8.74 -7.27 -2.69
C GLY A 383 9.60 -8.22 -3.51
N TRP A 384 10.23 -9.16 -2.80
CA TRP A 384 11.06 -10.20 -3.39
C TRP A 384 10.25 -11.22 -4.19
N LYS A 385 8.95 -11.38 -3.90
CA LYS A 385 8.09 -12.26 -4.72
C LYS A 385 8.13 -11.87 -6.20
N GLN A 386 8.09 -10.57 -6.49
CA GLN A 386 8.24 -10.07 -7.85
C GLN A 386 9.72 -9.95 -8.26
N PHE A 387 10.55 -9.32 -7.45
CA PHE A 387 11.95 -9.08 -7.82
C PHE A 387 12.72 -10.37 -8.09
N GLY A 388 12.62 -11.35 -7.17
CA GLY A 388 13.26 -12.66 -7.29
C GLY A 388 12.61 -13.57 -8.35
N ALA A 389 11.38 -13.30 -8.78
CA ALA A 389 10.76 -14.01 -9.91
C ALA A 389 11.42 -13.64 -11.25
N LEU A 390 11.92 -12.40 -11.38
CA LEU A 390 12.41 -11.83 -12.63
C LEU A 390 13.89 -12.14 -12.91
N GLY A 391 14.41 -13.23 -12.36
CA GLY A 391 15.70 -13.78 -12.75
C GLY A 391 15.63 -14.50 -14.09
N LEU A 392 16.68 -14.38 -14.91
CA LEU A 392 16.84 -15.19 -16.11
C LEU A 392 17.03 -16.66 -15.72
N ARG A 393 16.26 -17.52 -16.36
CA ARG A 393 16.44 -18.97 -16.26
C ARG A 393 16.27 -19.59 -17.64
N SER A 394 17.12 -20.55 -17.95
CA SER A 394 17.00 -21.43 -19.11
C SER A 394 16.77 -22.84 -18.59
N PRO A 395 15.51 -23.29 -18.49
CA PRO A 395 15.21 -24.58 -17.86
C PRO A 395 15.83 -25.74 -18.65
N THR A 396 16.25 -26.79 -17.96
CA THR A 396 16.52 -28.09 -18.62
C THR A 396 15.22 -28.67 -19.21
N SER A 397 15.32 -29.47 -20.28
CA SER A 397 14.17 -30.02 -21.01
C SER A 397 13.11 -30.61 -20.08
N GLY A 398 11.85 -30.18 -20.21
CA GLY A 398 10.72 -30.67 -19.42
C GLY A 398 10.31 -29.77 -18.23
N SER A 399 11.07 -28.70 -17.94
CA SER A 399 10.69 -27.70 -16.94
C SER A 399 10.01 -26.48 -17.56
N SER A 400 9.15 -25.81 -16.79
CA SER A 400 8.47 -24.59 -17.22
C SER A 400 9.43 -23.38 -17.30
N PRO A 401 9.28 -22.48 -18.29
CA PRO A 401 10.07 -21.25 -18.36
C PRO A 401 9.83 -20.35 -17.15
N SER A 402 10.87 -19.64 -16.71
CA SER A 402 10.79 -18.54 -15.73
C SER A 402 9.99 -17.35 -16.28
N ALA A 403 9.77 -16.33 -15.44
CA ALA A 403 9.25 -15.06 -15.91
C ALA A 403 10.15 -14.45 -17.01
N ILE A 404 11.47 -14.43 -16.81
CA ILE A 404 12.41 -13.89 -17.81
C ILE A 404 13.05 -15.01 -18.60
N THR A 405 12.84 -15.02 -19.92
CA THR A 405 13.45 -15.99 -20.85
C THR A 405 14.48 -15.34 -21.79
N GLN A 406 14.49 -14.01 -21.88
CA GLN A 406 15.41 -13.27 -22.74
C GLN A 406 16.45 -12.52 -21.91
N PRO A 407 17.76 -12.72 -22.14
CA PRO A 407 18.82 -11.98 -21.44
C PRO A 407 18.73 -10.46 -21.59
N ALA A 408 18.13 -9.98 -22.68
CA ALA A 408 17.94 -8.57 -23.00
C ALA A 408 16.70 -7.93 -22.36
N SER A 409 15.91 -8.68 -21.57
CA SER A 409 14.74 -8.11 -20.90
C SER A 409 15.11 -6.93 -20.01
N TYR A 410 14.31 -5.85 -20.06
CA TYR A 410 14.50 -4.70 -19.18
C TYR A 410 14.26 -5.02 -17.70
N TRP A 411 13.52 -6.09 -17.44
CA TRP A 411 13.06 -6.50 -16.12
C TRP A 411 13.96 -7.58 -15.48
N ARG A 412 15.03 -8.01 -16.16
CA ARG A 412 15.96 -9.00 -15.63
C ARG A 412 16.65 -8.48 -14.35
N THR A 413 16.44 -9.15 -13.21
CA THR A 413 16.94 -8.70 -11.89
C THR A 413 18.15 -9.46 -11.36
N ASP A 414 18.44 -10.66 -11.86
CA ASP A 414 19.55 -11.54 -11.43
C ASP A 414 20.94 -11.09 -11.94
N ILE A 415 21.13 -9.79 -12.19
CA ILE A 415 22.39 -9.23 -12.66
C ILE A 415 23.09 -8.49 -11.52
N SER A 416 24.43 -8.49 -11.54
CA SER A 416 25.26 -7.85 -10.51
C SER A 416 25.07 -6.33 -10.37
N GLN A 417 24.38 -5.68 -11.31
CA GLN A 417 23.97 -4.28 -11.18
C GLN A 417 22.77 -4.10 -10.25
N LEU A 418 21.91 -5.11 -10.12
CA LEU A 418 20.62 -5.02 -9.43
C LEU A 418 20.53 -5.92 -8.19
N ALA A 419 21.29 -7.01 -8.11
CA ALA A 419 21.23 -7.96 -7.01
C ALA A 419 22.63 -8.42 -6.54
N ASP A 420 22.70 -8.78 -5.26
CA ASP A 420 23.86 -9.39 -4.59
C ASP A 420 23.46 -10.73 -3.94
N ALA A 421 24.46 -11.55 -3.59
CA ALA A 421 24.26 -12.84 -2.90
C ALA A 421 23.29 -13.79 -3.63
N ILE A 422 23.31 -13.75 -4.96
CA ILE A 422 22.39 -14.49 -5.82
C ILE A 422 22.63 -15.99 -5.68
N THR A 423 21.59 -16.72 -5.30
CA THR A 423 21.58 -18.18 -5.28
C THR A 423 20.30 -18.69 -5.95
N SER A 424 20.45 -19.46 -7.02
CA SER A 424 19.31 -20.00 -7.76
C SER A 424 18.56 -21.05 -6.95
N ASN A 425 17.22 -21.00 -6.97
CA ASN A 425 16.39 -22.07 -6.44
C ASN A 425 16.31 -23.23 -7.43
N ALA A 426 16.03 -24.43 -6.91
CA ALA A 426 15.92 -25.62 -7.73
C ALA A 426 14.76 -25.50 -8.73
N ASP A 427 15.02 -25.90 -9.97
CA ASP A 427 14.10 -25.79 -11.09
C ASP A 427 12.69 -26.36 -10.84
N ALA A 428 12.61 -27.44 -10.08
CA ALA A 428 11.37 -28.12 -9.71
C ALA A 428 10.51 -27.35 -8.69
N ASN A 429 11.11 -26.41 -7.95
CA ASN A 429 10.45 -25.62 -6.89
C ASN A 429 9.92 -24.27 -7.38
N VAL A 430 10.39 -23.81 -8.54
CA VAL A 430 10.05 -22.50 -9.10
C VAL A 430 8.82 -22.64 -10.01
N PRO A 431 7.80 -21.78 -9.88
CA PRO A 431 6.59 -21.88 -10.67
C PRO A 431 6.78 -21.41 -12.11
N ASN A 432 5.79 -21.72 -12.94
CA ASN A 432 5.68 -21.09 -14.26
C ASN A 432 4.93 -19.76 -14.14
N TYR A 433 5.67 -18.66 -14.26
CA TYR A 433 5.11 -17.32 -14.12
C TYR A 433 4.27 -16.86 -15.32
N GLN A 434 4.33 -17.56 -16.46
CA GLN A 434 3.55 -17.26 -17.67
C GLN A 434 3.70 -15.80 -18.13
N LEU A 435 4.94 -15.29 -18.14
CA LEU A 435 5.23 -13.94 -18.63
C LEU A 435 5.45 -13.98 -20.14
N ASP A 436 4.56 -13.35 -20.90
CA ASP A 436 4.69 -13.22 -22.35
C ASP A 436 5.98 -12.46 -22.73
N LEU A 437 6.59 -12.83 -23.87
CA LEU A 437 7.77 -12.19 -24.43
C LEU A 437 7.55 -10.69 -24.62
N SER A 438 6.34 -10.25 -25.01
CA SER A 438 6.03 -8.82 -25.16
C SER A 438 6.22 -8.04 -23.85
N ARG A 439 5.81 -8.61 -22.71
CA ARG A 439 5.93 -8.02 -21.38
C ARG A 439 7.38 -7.98 -20.87
N GLN A 440 8.28 -8.80 -21.41
CA GLN A 440 9.70 -8.71 -21.07
C GLN A 440 10.37 -7.43 -21.60
N PHE A 441 9.72 -6.73 -22.55
CA PHE A 441 10.24 -5.51 -23.19
C PHE A 441 9.30 -4.30 -23.10
N ILE A 442 8.18 -4.39 -22.38
CA ILE A 442 7.44 -3.17 -22.00
C ILE A 442 8.33 -2.29 -21.12
N LYS A 443 8.14 -0.99 -21.18
CA LYS A 443 9.00 -0.03 -20.49
C LYS A 443 8.42 0.48 -19.17
N SER A 444 7.17 0.16 -18.85
CA SER A 444 6.50 0.68 -17.66
C SER A 444 6.02 -0.44 -16.75
N SER A 445 6.17 -0.21 -15.43
CA SER A 445 5.56 -0.99 -14.35
C SER A 445 4.60 -0.13 -13.51
N ASN A 446 4.09 0.98 -14.07
CA ASN A 446 3.31 1.97 -13.32
C ASN A 446 1.79 1.75 -13.38
N LYS A 447 1.33 0.67 -13.99
CA LYS A 447 -0.10 0.43 -14.24
C LYS A 447 -0.95 0.57 -12.97
N ILE A 448 -0.49 0.01 -11.85
CA ILE A 448 -1.18 0.10 -10.56
C ILE A 448 -1.34 1.56 -10.10
N ARG A 449 -0.25 2.34 -10.10
CA ARG A 449 -0.28 3.76 -9.70
C ARG A 449 -1.17 4.59 -10.64
N GLU A 450 -1.12 4.32 -11.93
CA GLU A 450 -1.95 5.01 -12.94
C GLU A 450 -3.45 4.72 -12.74
N GLU A 451 -3.81 3.45 -12.54
CA GLU A 451 -5.18 3.03 -12.22
C GLU A 451 -5.69 3.72 -10.93
N ASP A 452 -4.86 3.76 -9.89
CA ASP A 452 -5.25 4.31 -8.59
C ASP A 452 -5.38 5.84 -8.63
N LYS A 453 -4.47 6.53 -9.31
CA LYS A 453 -4.58 7.97 -9.58
C LYS A 453 -5.84 8.29 -10.40
N SER A 454 -6.15 7.49 -11.41
CA SER A 454 -7.39 7.65 -12.20
C SER A 454 -8.62 7.49 -11.34
N PHE A 455 -8.63 6.48 -10.44
CA PHE A 455 -9.73 6.25 -9.52
C PHE A 455 -9.96 7.44 -8.59
N LEU A 456 -8.88 7.96 -7.97
CA LEU A 456 -8.95 9.11 -7.07
C LEU A 456 -9.53 10.34 -7.76
N ARG A 457 -9.11 10.61 -9.01
CA ARG A 457 -9.59 11.76 -9.80
C ARG A 457 -11.02 11.61 -10.32
N GLY A 458 -11.67 10.46 -10.14
CA GLY A 458 -12.99 10.19 -10.69
C GLY A 458 -12.99 10.09 -12.23
N SER A 459 -11.82 10.00 -12.86
CA SER A 459 -11.69 9.78 -14.30
C SER A 459 -12.02 8.31 -14.56
N SER A 460 -13.11 8.04 -15.28
CA SER A 460 -13.41 6.70 -15.77
C SER A 460 -12.29 6.30 -16.73
N SER A 461 -11.44 5.35 -16.34
CA SER A 461 -10.54 4.66 -17.26
C SER A 461 -11.42 3.88 -18.25
N GLY A 462 -11.64 4.45 -19.43
CA GLY A 462 -12.21 3.72 -20.56
C GLY A 462 -11.34 2.49 -20.80
N SER A 463 -11.93 1.33 -20.65
CA SER A 463 -11.32 0.05 -20.98
C SER A 463 -10.84 0.06 -22.42
N GLY A 464 -9.52 0.08 -22.62
CA GLY A 464 -8.93 -0.30 -23.89
C GLY A 464 -9.13 -1.79 -24.11
N SER A 465 -10.21 -2.16 -24.80
CA SER A 465 -10.37 -3.50 -25.36
C SER A 465 -9.92 -3.47 -26.82
N GLY A 466 -9.08 -4.46 -27.16
CA GLY A 466 -8.51 -4.66 -28.48
C GLY A 466 -9.54 -4.80 -29.59
N GLY A 467 -9.07 -4.51 -30.81
CA GLY A 467 -9.86 -4.38 -32.02
C GLY A 467 -10.62 -5.63 -32.46
N GLY A 468 -11.76 -5.35 -33.09
CA GLY A 468 -12.50 -6.26 -33.95
C GLY A 468 -13.22 -5.42 -35.00
N SER A 469 -12.75 -5.49 -36.23
CA SER A 469 -13.35 -4.85 -37.41
C SER A 469 -14.75 -5.41 -37.68
N GLY A 470 -15.74 -4.55 -37.85
CA GLY A 470 -17.07 -4.88 -38.37
C GLY A 470 -17.83 -3.60 -38.68
N GLY A 471 -18.13 -3.37 -39.96
CA GLY A 471 -18.56 -2.08 -40.49
C GLY A 471 -20.00 -1.67 -40.18
N LEU A 472 -20.20 -0.34 -40.33
CA LEU A 472 -21.37 0.38 -40.85
C LEU A 472 -22.77 0.09 -40.27
N SER A 473 -23.31 1.09 -39.58
CA SER A 473 -24.63 1.75 -39.80
C SER A 473 -24.89 2.64 -38.58
N GLY A 474 -25.00 3.96 -38.66
CA GLY A 474 -26.13 4.67 -39.29
C GLY A 474 -27.27 4.78 -38.28
N GLY A 475 -27.38 5.90 -37.56
CA GLY A 475 -28.52 6.14 -36.66
C GLY A 475 -28.31 7.24 -35.63
N GLY A 476 -28.29 8.50 -36.08
CA GLY A 476 -28.52 9.63 -35.18
C GLY A 476 -29.96 9.61 -34.68
N GLY A 477 -30.14 9.36 -33.39
CA GLY A 477 -31.43 9.46 -32.70
C GLY A 477 -31.47 10.74 -31.88
N ASN A 478 -32.27 11.70 -32.36
CA ASN A 478 -32.57 12.96 -31.70
C ASN A 478 -33.42 12.71 -30.45
N ALA A 479 -33.04 13.27 -29.30
CA ALA A 479 -33.83 13.20 -28.07
C ALA A 479 -34.64 14.49 -27.93
N CYS A 480 -35.75 14.58 -28.66
CA CYS A 480 -36.95 15.39 -28.38
C CYS A 480 -37.87 15.34 -29.62
N GLY A 481 -38.87 14.45 -29.60
CA GLY A 481 -39.95 14.43 -30.60
C GLY A 481 -40.64 13.07 -30.70
N GLY A 482 -41.54 12.78 -29.77
CA GLY A 482 -42.35 11.55 -29.70
C GLY A 482 -42.46 11.02 -28.28
#